data_AF-A0A256YSH2-F1
#
_entry.id   AF-A0A256YSH2-F1
#
_cell.length_a   1.000
_cell.length_b   1.000
_cell.length_c   1.000
_cell.angle_alpha   90.00
_cell.angle_beta   90.00
_cell.angle_gamma   90.00
#
_symmetry.space_group_name_H-M   'P 1'
#
loop_
_entity.id
_entity.type
_entity.pdbx_description
1 polymer ?
#
loop_
_entity_poly.entity_id
_entity_poly.type
_entity_poly.pdbx_seq_one_letter_code
_entity_poly.pdbx_strand_id
1 'polypeptide(L)'
;MKKIIELPNYKSSLFSRIYSVSSCEGKLRLTEEIKKYVVDKFGSLDMVEKQTIVSVKNKFTKEQTLYNELRSKRPIEVKTNFKISEIENTKGCAFCLNKTPADEFGRISGKYCITASNLTKYECNHGLIIFKEHNPLKIKLEYLEDYLETAKRWFDNMDNKKIKTKLLLWNCLWRGAASIIHGHMQVVASKTKYGKIELLENAKNNYNRKYKSDYFSDLYKIHNNLGLSKKIKNTKILFYLTPIKEKEIFIFSKTKNFVKISEGIYYVLKNLIKIGVVSFNLVLFKIGDYYISRILDRGNILNRNCDIGGMELYAASVVSSDPFKLIRLFR
;
A
#
# COMPACT_ATOMS: atom_id res chain seq x y z
N MET A 1 18.64 -0.43 9.42
CA MET A 1 18.36 0.98 9.07
C MET A 1 19.59 1.83 8.73
N LYS A 2 20.80 1.29 8.48
CA LYS A 2 22.02 2.10 8.23
C LYS A 2 21.84 3.20 7.17
N LYS A 3 21.34 2.84 5.97
CA LYS A 3 21.10 3.81 4.89
C LYS A 3 20.02 4.86 5.21
N ILE A 4 19.04 4.52 6.05
CA ILE A 4 18.02 5.47 6.51
C ILE A 4 18.65 6.49 7.47
N ILE A 5 19.54 6.04 8.37
CA ILE A 5 20.28 6.89 9.31
C ILE A 5 21.23 7.85 8.58
N GLU A 6 21.71 7.49 7.39
CA GLU A 6 22.55 8.33 6.55
C GLU A 6 21.76 9.37 5.73
N LEU A 7 20.44 9.24 5.58
CA LEU A 7 19.61 10.16 4.79
C LEU A 7 19.69 11.65 5.21
N PRO A 8 19.82 12.02 6.50
CA PRO A 8 20.04 13.41 6.89
C PRO A 8 21.27 14.04 6.22
N ASN A 9 22.29 13.23 5.92
CA ASN A 9 23.54 13.66 5.28
C ASN A 9 23.48 13.61 3.74
N TYR A 10 22.36 13.15 3.16
CA TYR A 10 22.22 13.01 1.72
C TYR A 10 22.07 14.37 1.03
N LYS A 11 23.17 14.87 0.45
CA LYS A 11 23.23 16.15 -0.25
C LYS A 11 22.79 15.99 -1.70
N SER A 12 21.53 16.26 -1.98
CA SER A 12 21.01 16.39 -3.34
C SER A 12 19.98 17.52 -3.41
N SER A 13 20.18 18.45 -4.34
CA SER A 13 19.24 19.56 -4.56
C SER A 13 17.86 19.06 -4.96
N LEU A 14 17.78 17.98 -5.77
CA LEU A 14 16.51 17.38 -6.16
C LEU A 14 15.83 16.70 -4.97
N PHE A 15 16.58 15.95 -4.16
CA PHE A 15 16.04 15.33 -2.95
C PHE A 15 15.48 16.36 -1.99
N SER A 16 16.24 17.42 -1.72
CA SER A 16 15.84 18.48 -0.81
C SER A 16 14.67 19.32 -1.34
N ARG A 17 14.27 19.21 -2.62
CA ARG A 17 12.99 19.79 -3.09
C ARG A 17 11.80 19.07 -2.49
N ILE A 18 11.79 17.73 -2.50
CA ILE A 18 10.63 16.91 -2.11
C ILE A 18 10.69 16.50 -0.64
N TYR A 19 11.86 16.10 -0.14
CA TYR A 19 12.00 15.56 1.21
C TYR A 19 12.71 16.54 2.15
N SER A 20 12.30 16.47 3.41
CA SER A 20 13.08 16.93 4.56
C SER A 20 13.31 15.75 5.49
N VAL A 21 14.53 15.61 5.99
CA VAL A 21 14.91 14.53 6.89
C VAL A 21 15.51 15.12 8.15
N SER A 22 15.13 14.58 9.29
CA SER A 22 15.77 14.86 10.58
C SER A 22 16.02 13.56 11.34
N SER A 23 16.96 13.60 12.26
CA SER A 23 17.22 12.50 13.19
C SER A 23 17.23 13.02 14.62
N CYS A 24 16.72 12.23 15.55
CA CYS A 24 16.88 12.47 16.97
C CYS A 24 17.30 11.18 17.69
N GLU A 25 17.86 11.34 18.89
CA GLU A 25 18.19 10.22 19.77
C GLU A 25 17.18 10.19 20.92
N GLY A 26 16.32 9.17 20.93
CA GLY A 26 15.46 8.87 22.06
C GLY A 26 16.29 8.19 23.15
N LYS A 27 16.26 8.76 24.37
CA LYS A 27 17.00 8.23 25.51
C LYS A 27 16.06 7.69 26.56
N LEU A 28 16.44 6.58 27.18
CA LEU A 28 15.81 6.06 28.39
C LEU A 28 16.89 5.48 29.30
N ARG A 29 16.55 5.31 30.58
CA ARG A 29 17.39 4.60 31.56
C ARG A 29 16.72 3.27 31.88
N LEU A 30 17.44 2.17 31.72
CA LEU A 30 16.93 0.85 32.10
C LEU A 30 17.02 0.66 33.61
N THR A 31 15.95 0.19 34.24
CA THR A 31 15.97 -0.26 35.63
C THR A 31 16.58 -1.67 35.71
N GLU A 32 17.13 -2.07 36.86
CA GLU A 32 17.79 -3.38 37.01
C GLU A 32 16.83 -4.54 36.67
N GLU A 33 15.55 -4.40 37.02
CA GLU A 33 14.51 -5.41 36.84
C GLU A 33 14.27 -5.73 35.35
N ILE A 34 14.47 -4.77 34.45
CA ILE A 34 14.18 -4.95 33.02
C ILE A 34 15.42 -5.28 32.18
N LYS A 35 16.64 -5.13 32.72
CA LYS A 35 17.89 -5.35 31.95
C LYS A 35 17.97 -6.77 31.39
N LYS A 36 17.68 -7.79 32.20
CA LYS A 36 17.68 -9.19 31.74
C LYS A 36 16.73 -9.40 30.58
N TYR A 37 15.49 -8.90 30.71
CA TYR A 37 14.49 -8.96 29.65
C TYR A 37 14.97 -8.26 28.38
N VAL A 38 15.63 -7.10 28.50
CA VAL A 38 16.15 -6.36 27.34
C VAL A 38 17.25 -7.12 26.62
N VAL A 39 18.19 -7.72 27.35
CA VAL A 39 19.23 -8.56 26.74
C VAL A 39 18.59 -9.75 26.03
N ASP A 40 17.67 -10.46 26.69
CA ASP A 40 17.02 -11.66 26.13
C ASP A 40 16.19 -11.34 24.87
N LYS A 41 15.57 -10.17 24.79
CA LYS A 41 14.66 -9.82 23.67
C LYS A 41 15.29 -8.94 22.59
N PHE A 42 16.07 -7.96 22.99
CA PHE A 42 16.61 -6.96 22.06
C PHE A 42 18.09 -7.21 21.76
N GLY A 43 18.80 -7.90 22.64
CA GLY A 43 20.20 -8.31 22.49
C GLY A 43 21.23 -7.27 22.95
N SER A 44 20.80 -6.05 23.30
CA SER A 44 21.70 -4.97 23.72
C SER A 44 20.96 -3.95 24.58
N LEU A 45 21.53 -3.64 25.74
CA LEU A 45 21.06 -2.59 26.64
C LEU A 45 21.25 -1.20 25.99
N ASP A 46 22.47 -0.91 25.52
CA ASP A 46 22.83 0.37 24.90
C ASP A 46 21.92 0.73 23.73
N MET A 47 21.61 -0.25 22.87
CA MET A 47 20.73 -0.05 21.72
C MET A 47 19.33 0.42 22.18
N VAL A 48 18.83 -0.10 23.30
CA VAL A 48 17.51 0.26 23.83
C VAL A 48 17.54 1.58 24.60
N GLU A 49 18.63 1.86 25.33
CA GLU A 49 18.84 3.13 26.04
C GLU A 49 19.03 4.32 25.10
N LYS A 50 19.66 4.11 23.94
CA LYS A 50 19.95 5.17 22.96
C LYS A 50 19.43 4.77 21.58
N GLN A 51 18.23 5.26 21.25
CA GLN A 51 17.53 4.89 20.02
C GLN A 51 17.60 6.01 19.00
N THR A 52 18.23 5.75 17.84
CA THR A 52 18.16 6.68 16.71
C THR A 52 16.80 6.58 16.02
N ILE A 53 16.09 7.69 15.95
CA ILE A 53 14.82 7.83 15.23
C ILE A 53 15.05 8.76 14.05
N VAL A 54 14.72 8.30 12.85
CA VAL A 54 14.82 9.13 11.63
C VAL A 54 13.43 9.51 11.17
N SER A 55 13.17 10.80 11.02
CA SER A 55 11.93 11.34 10.49
C SER A 55 12.14 11.78 9.05
N VAL A 56 11.41 11.16 8.12
CA VAL A 56 11.37 11.58 6.71
C VAL A 56 10.02 12.20 6.44
N LYS A 57 9.98 13.38 5.82
CA LYS A 57 8.75 14.09 5.47
C LYS A 57 8.75 14.52 4.02
N ASN A 58 7.69 14.19 3.30
CA ASN A 58 7.41 14.69 1.97
C ASN A 58 6.77 16.08 2.09
N LYS A 59 7.47 17.12 1.65
CA LYS A 59 7.06 18.51 1.86
C LYS A 59 5.82 18.91 1.07
N PHE A 60 5.48 18.16 0.03
CA PHE A 60 4.33 18.42 -0.84
C PHE A 60 3.10 17.62 -0.42
N THR A 61 3.22 16.31 -0.22
CA THR A 61 2.09 15.47 0.23
C THR A 61 1.83 15.57 1.73
N LYS A 62 2.78 16.12 2.49
CA LYS A 62 2.79 16.20 3.96
C LYS A 62 2.88 14.85 4.66
N GLU A 63 2.99 13.75 3.92
CA GLU A 63 3.25 12.43 4.46
C GLU A 63 4.58 12.44 5.24
N GLN A 64 4.54 11.92 6.45
CA GLN A 64 5.70 11.86 7.34
C GLN A 64 5.79 10.47 7.95
N THR A 65 7.01 9.92 7.95
CA THR A 65 7.30 8.60 8.48
C THR A 65 8.46 8.67 9.47
N LEU A 66 8.23 8.09 10.64
CA LEU A 66 9.22 7.90 11.70
C LEU A 66 9.76 6.46 11.63
N TYR A 67 11.05 6.34 11.38
CA TYR A 67 11.76 5.07 11.31
C TYR A 67 12.44 4.77 12.65
N ASN A 68 12.11 3.62 13.24
CA ASN A 68 12.82 3.08 14.40
C ASN A 68 12.91 1.53 14.29
N GLU A 69 14.13 1.01 14.14
CA GLU A 69 14.39 -0.42 13.89
C GLU A 69 13.98 -1.30 15.08
N LEU A 70 14.12 -0.79 16.31
CA LEU A 70 13.75 -1.53 17.53
C LEU A 70 12.28 -1.88 17.59
N ARG A 71 11.41 -1.09 16.93
CA ARG A 71 9.98 -1.37 16.90
C ARG A 71 9.65 -2.71 16.26
N SER A 72 10.49 -3.20 15.35
CA SER A 72 10.32 -4.53 14.75
C SER A 72 10.53 -5.68 15.73
N LYS A 73 11.26 -5.45 16.84
CA LYS A 73 11.61 -6.45 17.86
C LYS A 73 10.63 -6.48 19.04
N ARG A 74 9.58 -5.65 19.04
CA ARG A 74 8.65 -5.59 20.16
C ARG A 74 7.94 -6.92 20.36
N PRO A 75 7.73 -7.35 21.63
CA PRO A 75 6.95 -8.53 21.92
C PRO A 75 5.53 -8.37 21.37
N ILE A 76 5.01 -9.44 20.77
CA ILE A 76 3.60 -9.54 20.39
C ILE A 76 2.99 -10.51 21.40
N GLU A 77 2.14 -9.99 22.28
CA GLU A 77 1.59 -10.74 23.43
C GLU A 77 0.61 -11.83 23.01
N VAL A 78 -0.02 -11.72 21.83
CA VAL A 78 -1.05 -12.67 21.39
C VAL A 78 -0.82 -13.10 19.94
N LYS A 79 -0.47 -14.37 19.76
CA LYS A 79 -0.49 -15.06 18.47
C LYS A 79 -1.78 -15.88 18.39
N THR A 80 -2.64 -15.62 17.41
CA THR A 80 -3.73 -16.55 17.09
C THR A 80 -3.21 -17.71 16.24
N ASN A 81 -4.02 -18.76 16.08
CA ASN A 81 -3.73 -19.91 15.21
C ASN A 81 -4.54 -19.76 13.91
N PHE A 82 -4.05 -18.99 12.92
CA PHE A 82 -4.54 -19.06 11.54
C PHE A 82 -3.59 -19.91 10.72
N LYS A 83 -4.13 -20.90 10.02
CA LYS A 83 -3.42 -21.62 8.98
C LYS A 83 -3.93 -21.18 7.62
N ILE A 84 -3.03 -21.02 6.65
CA ILE A 84 -3.39 -20.69 5.25
C ILE A 84 -4.43 -21.68 4.68
N SER A 85 -4.46 -22.93 5.19
CA SER A 85 -5.49 -23.93 4.87
C SER A 85 -6.93 -23.47 5.16
N GLU A 86 -7.13 -22.55 6.11
CA GLU A 86 -8.47 -22.02 6.42
C GLU A 86 -9.08 -21.23 5.26
N ILE A 87 -8.26 -20.66 4.36
CA ILE A 87 -8.77 -20.05 3.11
C ILE A 87 -9.49 -21.10 2.28
N GLU A 88 -8.91 -22.28 2.13
CA GLU A 88 -9.50 -23.35 1.33
C GLU A 88 -10.75 -23.94 2.01
N ASN A 89 -10.81 -23.92 3.34
CA ASN A 89 -11.98 -24.36 4.12
C ASN A 89 -13.21 -23.45 3.92
N THR A 90 -13.04 -22.20 3.47
CA THR A 90 -14.16 -21.28 3.19
C THR A 90 -14.68 -21.34 1.76
N LYS A 91 -14.21 -22.32 0.96
CA LYS A 91 -14.76 -22.58 -0.38
C LYS A 91 -16.26 -22.87 -0.33
N GLY A 92 -16.95 -22.59 -1.44
CA GLY A 92 -18.41 -22.67 -1.50
C GLY A 92 -19.15 -21.48 -0.86
N CYS A 93 -18.45 -20.40 -0.51
CA CYS A 93 -19.09 -19.18 -0.01
C CYS A 93 -20.01 -18.51 -1.04
N ALA A 94 -20.73 -17.47 -0.62
CA ALA A 94 -21.67 -16.73 -1.49
C ALA A 94 -21.02 -16.22 -2.78
N PHE A 95 -19.73 -15.86 -2.76
CA PHE A 95 -19.01 -15.40 -3.95
C PHE A 95 -18.67 -16.54 -4.90
N CYS A 96 -18.30 -17.72 -4.40
CA CYS A 96 -18.12 -18.92 -5.23
C CYS A 96 -19.42 -19.30 -5.97
N LEU A 97 -20.56 -19.13 -5.31
CA LEU A 97 -21.89 -19.48 -5.84
C LEU A 97 -22.55 -18.33 -6.61
N ASN A 98 -21.87 -17.19 -6.79
CA ASN A 98 -22.43 -15.97 -7.38
C ASN A 98 -23.74 -15.49 -6.72
N LYS A 99 -23.96 -15.79 -5.44
CA LYS A 99 -25.09 -15.33 -4.62
C LYS A 99 -24.86 -13.89 -4.16
N THR A 100 -24.83 -12.97 -5.12
CA THR A 100 -24.62 -11.53 -4.92
C THR A 100 -25.63 -10.72 -5.76
N PRO A 101 -25.88 -9.44 -5.47
CA PRO A 101 -26.74 -8.62 -6.33
C PRO A 101 -25.98 -8.17 -7.60
N ALA A 102 -26.71 -7.89 -8.67
CA ALA A 102 -26.19 -7.23 -9.86
C ALA A 102 -26.30 -5.70 -9.73
N ASP A 103 -25.51 -4.96 -10.50
CA ASP A 103 -25.76 -3.52 -10.68
C ASP A 103 -27.00 -3.32 -11.58
N GLU A 104 -27.53 -2.10 -11.69
CA GLU A 104 -28.74 -1.83 -12.51
C GLU A 104 -28.54 -2.16 -14.00
N PHE A 105 -27.33 -1.97 -14.53
CA PHE A 105 -26.94 -2.37 -15.89
C PHE A 105 -26.60 -3.87 -16.01
N GLY A 106 -26.86 -4.66 -14.96
CA GLY A 106 -26.60 -6.09 -14.91
C GLY A 106 -25.19 -6.44 -14.45
N ARG A 107 -24.70 -7.59 -14.94
CA ARG A 107 -23.36 -8.11 -14.62
C ARG A 107 -22.46 -8.07 -15.84
N ILE A 108 -21.20 -7.73 -15.62
CA ILE A 108 -20.15 -7.82 -16.62
C ILE A 108 -19.31 -9.06 -16.28
N SER A 109 -19.21 -9.98 -17.23
CA SER A 109 -18.37 -11.17 -17.10
C SER A 109 -16.99 -10.92 -17.69
N GLY A 110 -15.95 -11.18 -16.90
CA GLY A 110 -14.58 -11.36 -17.35
C GLY A 110 -14.24 -12.85 -17.54
N LYS A 111 -13.06 -13.13 -18.07
CA LYS A 111 -12.57 -14.51 -18.21
C LYS A 111 -12.36 -15.17 -16.83
N TYR A 112 -11.86 -14.41 -15.87
CA TYR A 112 -11.47 -14.88 -14.53
C TYR A 112 -12.24 -14.19 -13.39
N CYS A 113 -13.18 -13.31 -13.70
CA CYS A 113 -14.00 -12.61 -12.70
C CYS A 113 -15.41 -12.31 -13.20
N ILE A 114 -16.26 -11.84 -12.29
CA ILE A 114 -17.60 -11.31 -12.59
C ILE A 114 -17.87 -10.08 -11.71
N THR A 115 -18.61 -9.11 -12.23
CA THR A 115 -19.04 -7.96 -11.42
C THR A 115 -20.25 -8.30 -10.55
N ALA A 116 -20.36 -7.61 -9.43
CA ALA A 116 -21.55 -7.58 -8.60
C ALA A 116 -21.74 -6.17 -8.02
N SER A 117 -22.97 -5.83 -7.69
CA SER A 117 -23.27 -4.64 -6.89
C SER A 117 -22.87 -4.91 -5.44
N ASN A 118 -22.25 -3.94 -4.77
CA ASN A 118 -22.00 -4.10 -3.33
C ASN A 118 -23.32 -3.99 -2.56
N LEU A 119 -23.63 -4.97 -1.71
CA LEU A 119 -24.87 -4.98 -0.93
C LEU A 119 -24.92 -3.84 0.10
N THR A 120 -23.79 -3.51 0.72
CA THR A 120 -23.66 -2.46 1.75
C THR A 120 -22.78 -1.34 1.22
N LYS A 121 -23.39 -0.40 0.50
CA LYS A 121 -22.66 0.68 -0.18
C LYS A 121 -22.27 1.80 0.76
N TYR A 122 -21.04 2.29 0.61
CA TYR A 122 -20.61 3.57 1.22
C TYR A 122 -20.53 4.73 0.19
N GLU A 123 -20.79 4.45 -1.09
CA GLU A 123 -20.84 5.42 -2.19
C GLU A 123 -21.94 4.98 -3.16
N CYS A 124 -22.59 5.93 -3.84
CA CYS A 124 -23.73 5.65 -4.72
C CYS A 124 -23.38 4.60 -5.77
N ASN A 125 -22.21 4.73 -6.41
CA ASN A 125 -21.70 3.74 -7.35
C ASN A 125 -20.60 2.93 -6.68
N HIS A 126 -20.98 1.79 -6.12
CA HIS A 126 -20.09 0.88 -5.42
C HIS A 126 -20.37 -0.56 -5.82
N GLY A 127 -19.43 -1.13 -6.56
CA GLY A 127 -19.47 -2.49 -7.08
C GLY A 127 -18.28 -3.33 -6.60
N LEU A 128 -18.30 -4.58 -7.02
CA LEU A 128 -17.31 -5.61 -6.71
C LEU A 128 -16.83 -6.25 -8.00
N ILE A 129 -15.55 -6.61 -8.05
CA ILE A 129 -14.98 -7.54 -9.03
C ILE A 129 -14.69 -8.83 -8.27
N ILE A 130 -15.54 -9.84 -8.43
CA ILE A 130 -15.43 -11.12 -7.72
C ILE A 130 -14.59 -12.08 -8.57
N PHE A 131 -13.52 -12.62 -8.00
CA PHE A 131 -12.63 -13.53 -8.72
C PHE A 131 -13.28 -14.91 -8.84
N LYS A 132 -12.98 -15.65 -9.90
CA LYS A 132 -13.35 -17.07 -9.98
C LYS A 132 -12.46 -17.93 -9.08
N GLU A 133 -11.20 -17.52 -8.90
CA GLU A 133 -10.29 -18.12 -7.92
C GLU A 133 -10.68 -17.67 -6.50
N HIS A 134 -10.99 -18.65 -5.63
CA HIS A 134 -11.38 -18.39 -4.25
C HIS A 134 -10.24 -17.80 -3.43
N ASN A 135 -9.02 -18.34 -3.61
CA ASN A 135 -7.88 -17.97 -2.78
C ASN A 135 -7.25 -16.65 -3.28
N PRO A 136 -7.36 -15.53 -2.53
CA PRO A 136 -6.88 -14.22 -2.98
C PRO A 136 -5.36 -14.14 -3.15
N LEU A 137 -4.61 -15.12 -2.63
CA LEU A 137 -3.15 -15.18 -2.74
C LEU A 137 -2.67 -15.92 -4.00
N LYS A 138 -3.57 -16.63 -4.69
CA LYS A 138 -3.27 -17.28 -5.98
C LYS A 138 -3.40 -16.25 -7.11
N ILE A 139 -2.30 -15.52 -7.34
CA ILE A 139 -2.24 -14.46 -8.35
C ILE A 139 -1.52 -14.91 -9.63
N LYS A 140 -2.06 -14.48 -10.78
CA LYS A 140 -1.41 -14.56 -12.09
C LYS A 140 -1.55 -13.22 -12.80
N LEU A 141 -0.60 -12.90 -13.69
CA LEU A 141 -0.66 -11.66 -14.47
C LEU A 141 -1.95 -11.60 -15.32
N GLU A 142 -2.27 -12.68 -16.01
CA GLU A 142 -3.49 -12.81 -16.82
C GLU A 142 -4.78 -12.59 -16.02
N TYR A 143 -4.80 -12.98 -14.73
CA TYR A 143 -5.95 -12.75 -13.86
C TYR A 143 -6.09 -11.26 -13.56
N LEU A 144 -4.99 -10.60 -13.17
CA LEU A 144 -5.00 -9.16 -12.89
C LEU A 144 -5.35 -8.33 -14.13
N GLU A 145 -4.87 -8.71 -15.30
CA GLU A 145 -5.26 -8.04 -16.56
C GLU A 145 -6.76 -8.13 -16.81
N ASP A 146 -7.36 -9.31 -16.66
CA ASP A 146 -8.81 -9.50 -16.81
C ASP A 146 -9.61 -8.75 -15.74
N TYR A 147 -9.12 -8.71 -14.49
CA TYR A 147 -9.77 -7.97 -13.41
C TYR A 147 -9.79 -6.47 -13.70
N LEU A 148 -8.67 -5.91 -14.18
CA LEU A 148 -8.58 -4.49 -14.53
C LEU A 148 -9.40 -4.16 -15.78
N GLU A 149 -9.43 -5.01 -16.80
CA GLU A 149 -10.28 -4.78 -17.99
C GLU A 149 -11.76 -4.89 -17.64
N THR A 150 -12.15 -5.79 -16.75
CA THR A 150 -13.52 -5.90 -16.26
C THR A 150 -13.90 -4.68 -15.40
N ALA A 151 -12.99 -4.21 -14.54
CA ALA A 151 -13.19 -2.97 -13.80
C ALA A 151 -13.31 -1.75 -14.73
N LYS A 152 -12.54 -1.70 -15.82
CA LYS A 152 -12.66 -0.65 -16.84
C LYS A 152 -14.06 -0.62 -17.43
N ARG A 153 -14.56 -1.77 -17.91
CA ARG A 153 -15.93 -1.88 -18.43
C ARG A 153 -16.98 -1.49 -17.40
N TRP A 154 -16.77 -1.81 -16.12
CA TRP A 154 -17.64 -1.35 -15.03
C TRP A 154 -17.62 0.17 -14.88
N PHE A 155 -16.44 0.79 -14.92
CA PHE A 155 -16.30 2.24 -14.87
C PHE A 155 -16.86 2.96 -16.09
N ASP A 156 -16.85 2.33 -17.26
CA ASP A 156 -17.42 2.90 -18.50
C ASP A 156 -18.95 3.00 -18.38
N ASN A 157 -19.61 2.05 -17.68
CA ASN A 157 -21.04 2.13 -17.36
C ASN A 157 -21.38 3.23 -16.33
N MET A 158 -20.39 3.68 -15.56
CA MET A 158 -20.53 4.79 -14.61
C MET A 158 -20.18 6.15 -15.21
N ASP A 159 -19.56 6.17 -16.39
CA ASP A 159 -18.90 7.34 -16.92
C ASP A 159 -19.90 8.37 -17.43
N ASN A 160 -20.29 9.27 -16.54
CA ASN A 160 -20.98 10.50 -16.89
C ASN A 160 -20.09 11.70 -16.57
N LYS A 161 -20.39 12.85 -17.19
CA LYS A 161 -19.63 14.11 -17.00
C LYS A 161 -19.51 14.58 -15.54
N LYS A 162 -20.23 13.97 -14.58
CA LYS A 162 -20.23 14.33 -13.16
C LYS A 162 -19.25 13.48 -12.32
N ILE A 163 -18.76 12.34 -12.80
CA ILE A 163 -17.82 11.50 -12.03
C ILE A 163 -16.45 12.18 -11.96
N LYS A 164 -15.96 12.41 -10.73
CA LYS A 164 -14.67 13.04 -10.45
C LYS A 164 -13.62 12.06 -9.96
N THR A 165 -14.03 10.94 -9.36
CA THR A 165 -13.09 9.93 -8.86
C THR A 165 -13.55 8.53 -9.24
N LYS A 166 -12.61 7.73 -9.76
CA LYS A 166 -12.74 6.29 -9.95
C LYS A 166 -11.66 5.61 -9.11
N LEU A 167 -12.04 4.76 -8.17
CA LEU A 167 -11.14 3.99 -7.32
C LEU A 167 -11.36 2.50 -7.54
N LEU A 168 -10.27 1.77 -7.71
CA LEU A 168 -10.23 0.34 -7.52
C LEU A 168 -9.49 0.05 -6.21
N LEU A 169 -10.08 -0.78 -5.37
CA LEU A 169 -9.57 -1.11 -4.04
C LEU A 169 -9.48 -2.64 -3.92
N TRP A 170 -8.43 -3.13 -3.28
CA TRP A 170 -8.32 -4.54 -2.92
C TRP A 170 -7.85 -4.65 -1.47
N ASN A 171 -8.77 -5.11 -0.64
CA ASN A 171 -8.51 -5.49 0.73
C ASN A 171 -8.28 -7.01 0.73
N CYS A 172 -7.08 -7.46 1.07
CA CYS A 172 -6.74 -8.88 1.06
C CYS A 172 -6.67 -9.43 2.49
N LEU A 173 -7.55 -10.38 2.79
CA LEU A 173 -7.75 -11.01 4.10
C LEU A 173 -8.09 -10.00 5.23
N TRP A 174 -8.35 -10.50 6.43
CA TRP A 174 -9.02 -9.72 7.48
C TRP A 174 -8.19 -8.55 8.05
N ARG A 175 -6.86 -8.64 8.14
CA ARG A 175 -6.05 -7.47 8.53
C ARG A 175 -6.07 -6.38 7.44
N GLY A 176 -6.35 -6.77 6.19
CA GLY A 176 -6.70 -5.89 5.09
C GLY A 176 -8.08 -5.26 5.21
N ALA A 177 -8.87 -5.60 6.23
CA ALA A 177 -10.28 -5.26 6.37
C ALA A 177 -11.16 -5.87 5.27
N ALA A 178 -10.81 -7.06 4.78
CA ALA A 178 -11.72 -7.87 3.98
C ALA A 178 -12.72 -8.57 4.90
N SER A 179 -14.03 -8.33 4.71
CA SER A 179 -15.10 -9.05 5.42
C SER A 179 -15.34 -10.46 4.87
N ILE A 180 -14.89 -10.72 3.65
CA ILE A 180 -15.02 -12.00 2.95
C ILE A 180 -13.62 -12.42 2.49
N ILE A 181 -13.23 -13.66 2.82
CA ILE A 181 -11.91 -14.22 2.49
C ILE A 181 -11.72 -14.40 0.98
N HIS A 182 -12.79 -14.75 0.27
CA HIS A 182 -12.80 -14.95 -1.18
C HIS A 182 -12.19 -13.75 -1.92
N GLY A 183 -11.33 -14.01 -2.89
CA GLY A 183 -10.67 -12.95 -3.67
C GLY A 183 -11.65 -12.03 -4.41
N HIS A 184 -11.60 -10.75 -4.07
CA HIS A 184 -12.39 -9.72 -4.73
C HIS A 184 -11.72 -8.35 -4.66
N MET A 185 -12.05 -7.49 -5.62
CA MET A 185 -11.76 -6.06 -5.58
C MET A 185 -13.08 -5.29 -5.43
N GLN A 186 -12.98 -4.04 -4.99
CA GLN A 186 -14.07 -3.10 -4.98
C GLN A 186 -13.81 -2.02 -6.03
N VAL A 187 -14.88 -1.59 -6.70
CA VAL A 187 -14.85 -0.49 -7.67
C VAL A 187 -15.81 0.59 -7.21
N VAL A 188 -15.33 1.82 -7.20
CA VAL A 188 -16.08 2.98 -6.69
C VAL A 188 -15.99 4.12 -7.69
N ALA A 189 -17.13 4.70 -8.06
CA ALA A 189 -17.20 5.90 -8.90
C ALA A 189 -17.96 7.02 -8.19
N SER A 190 -17.27 8.10 -7.83
CA SER A 190 -17.84 9.20 -7.06
C SER A 190 -17.91 10.49 -7.87
N LYS A 191 -18.98 11.26 -7.63
CA LYS A 191 -19.11 12.66 -8.11
C LYS A 191 -18.22 13.62 -7.33
N THR A 192 -17.67 13.17 -6.21
CA THR A 192 -16.79 13.95 -5.34
C THR A 192 -15.33 13.53 -5.54
N LYS A 193 -14.42 14.48 -5.38
CA LYS A 193 -12.99 14.17 -5.27
C LYS A 193 -12.67 13.80 -3.83
N TYR A 194 -12.25 12.55 -3.59
CA TYR A 194 -11.88 12.16 -2.23
C TYR A 194 -10.66 12.94 -1.76
N GLY A 195 -10.67 13.40 -0.49
CA GLY A 195 -9.66 14.31 0.05
C GLY A 195 -8.22 13.82 -0.10
N LYS A 196 -7.95 12.51 0.11
CA LYS A 196 -6.60 11.95 -0.10
C LYS A 196 -6.11 12.06 -1.55
N ILE A 197 -7.02 11.93 -2.53
CA ILE A 197 -6.69 12.07 -3.96
C ILE A 197 -6.47 13.53 -4.32
N GLU A 198 -7.32 14.41 -3.79
CA GLU A 198 -7.19 15.86 -3.95
C GLU A 198 -5.86 16.39 -3.38
N LEU A 199 -5.47 15.95 -2.18
CA LEU A 199 -4.19 16.34 -1.57
C LEU A 199 -2.99 15.96 -2.44
N LEU A 200 -3.00 14.76 -3.04
CA LEU A 200 -1.92 14.31 -3.92
C LEU A 200 -1.91 15.08 -5.26
N GLU A 201 -3.07 15.41 -5.81
CA GLU A 201 -3.15 16.25 -7.00
C GLU A 201 -2.66 17.68 -6.73
N ASN A 202 -3.04 18.25 -5.58
CA ASN A 202 -2.56 19.56 -5.13
C ASN A 202 -1.04 19.54 -4.91
N ALA A 203 -0.49 18.48 -4.31
CA ALA A 203 0.95 18.29 -4.17
C ALA A 203 1.66 18.31 -5.54
N LYS A 204 1.15 17.56 -6.52
CA LYS A 204 1.66 17.55 -7.90
C LYS A 204 1.61 18.95 -8.53
N ASN A 205 0.46 19.62 -8.46
CA ASN A 205 0.26 20.92 -9.10
C ASN A 205 1.13 22.01 -8.45
N ASN A 206 1.19 22.05 -7.12
CA ASN A 206 2.01 22.99 -6.37
C ASN A 206 3.51 22.78 -6.65
N TYR A 207 3.96 21.52 -6.77
CA TYR A 207 5.33 21.21 -7.16
C TYR A 207 5.66 21.75 -8.56
N ASN A 208 4.76 21.50 -9.53
CA ASN A 208 4.95 21.99 -10.89
C ASN A 208 4.97 23.52 -10.96
N ARG A 209 4.07 24.22 -10.26
CA ARG A 209 4.08 25.69 -10.21
C ARG A 209 5.41 26.23 -9.66
N LYS A 210 5.93 25.63 -8.59
CA LYS A 210 7.14 26.07 -7.90
C LYS A 210 8.44 25.75 -8.65
N TYR A 211 8.55 24.56 -9.25
CA TYR A 211 9.81 24.07 -9.83
C TYR A 211 9.76 23.87 -11.34
N LYS A 212 8.61 24.15 -11.99
CA LYS A 212 8.37 23.94 -13.43
C LYS A 212 8.75 22.53 -13.90
N SER A 213 8.54 21.54 -13.03
CA SER A 213 8.91 20.15 -13.26
C SER A 213 7.76 19.21 -12.91
N ASP A 214 7.78 18.00 -13.45
CA ASP A 214 6.80 16.96 -13.18
C ASP A 214 7.11 16.24 -11.85
N TYR A 215 6.17 16.31 -10.91
CA TYR A 215 6.33 15.78 -9.55
C TYR A 215 6.71 14.30 -9.53
N PHE A 216 5.97 13.46 -10.25
CA PHE A 216 6.18 12.01 -10.21
C PHE A 216 7.49 11.61 -10.90
N SER A 217 7.89 12.31 -11.95
CA SER A 217 9.16 12.09 -12.64
C SER A 217 10.35 12.41 -11.74
N ASP A 218 10.31 13.54 -11.03
CA ASP A 218 11.36 13.90 -10.08
C ASP A 218 11.35 13.00 -8.83
N LEU A 219 10.17 12.61 -8.35
CA LEU A 219 10.03 11.61 -7.29
C LEU A 219 10.70 10.29 -7.68
N TYR A 220 10.53 9.82 -8.92
CA TYR A 220 11.22 8.64 -9.43
C TYR A 220 12.72 8.83 -9.51
N LYS A 221 13.22 9.95 -10.04
CA LYS A 221 14.66 10.24 -10.12
C LYS A 221 15.31 10.19 -8.74
N ILE A 222 14.66 10.76 -7.73
CA ILE A 222 15.13 10.71 -6.34
C ILE A 222 15.30 9.26 -5.86
N HIS A 223 14.25 8.45 -5.99
CA HIS A 223 14.29 7.06 -5.53
C HIS A 223 15.28 6.23 -6.37
N ASN A 224 15.38 6.49 -7.67
CA ASN A 224 16.35 5.85 -8.55
C ASN A 224 17.79 6.12 -8.12
N ASN A 225 18.12 7.38 -7.82
CA ASN A 225 19.46 7.76 -7.35
C ASN A 225 19.82 7.14 -5.99
N LEU A 226 18.81 6.89 -5.14
CA LEU A 226 18.99 6.19 -3.88
C LEU A 226 19.04 4.66 -4.02
N GLY A 227 18.77 4.11 -5.22
CA GLY A 227 18.61 2.67 -5.42
C GLY A 227 17.36 2.11 -4.74
N LEU A 228 16.27 2.89 -4.72
CA LEU A 228 14.95 2.59 -4.14
C LEU A 228 13.83 2.57 -5.19
N SER A 229 14.17 2.38 -6.47
CA SER A 229 13.19 2.23 -7.54
C SER A 229 13.44 1.00 -8.39
N LYS A 230 12.38 0.54 -9.05
CA LYS A 230 12.43 -0.40 -10.17
C LYS A 230 11.54 0.11 -11.30
N LYS A 231 11.79 -0.39 -12.51
CA LYS A 231 10.97 -0.13 -13.70
C LYS A 231 10.59 -1.45 -14.35
N ILE A 232 9.30 -1.68 -14.55
CA ILE A 232 8.75 -2.84 -15.24
C ILE A 232 7.96 -2.31 -16.44
N LYS A 233 8.52 -2.50 -17.64
CA LYS A 233 8.04 -1.87 -18.88
C LYS A 233 7.79 -0.36 -18.70
N ASN A 234 6.54 0.09 -18.76
CA ASN A 234 6.17 1.50 -18.61
C ASN A 234 5.80 1.90 -17.17
N THR A 235 5.85 0.97 -16.23
CA THR A 235 5.46 1.17 -14.84
C THR A 235 6.69 1.43 -13.97
N LYS A 236 6.64 2.53 -13.22
CA LYS A 236 7.64 2.94 -12.24
C LYS A 236 7.19 2.49 -10.86
N ILE A 237 8.12 1.92 -10.09
CA ILE A 237 7.88 1.34 -8.78
C ILE A 237 8.85 1.98 -7.80
N LEU A 238 8.34 2.52 -6.69
CA LEU A 238 9.12 3.16 -5.64
C LEU A 238 8.95 2.38 -4.34
N PHE A 239 10.08 2.02 -3.72
CA PHE A 239 10.13 1.61 -2.32
C PHE A 239 10.10 2.89 -1.51
N TYR A 240 8.89 3.31 -1.14
CA TYR A 240 8.59 4.70 -0.82
C TYR A 240 9.25 5.13 0.49
N LEU A 241 9.75 6.37 0.53
CA LEU A 241 10.46 6.92 1.71
C LEU A 241 9.54 7.47 2.79
N THR A 242 8.28 7.75 2.48
CA THR A 242 7.26 8.17 3.46
C THR A 242 6.06 7.25 3.45
N PRO A 243 6.27 5.94 3.72
CA PRO A 243 5.22 4.95 3.68
C PRO A 243 4.20 5.19 4.81
N ILE A 244 2.91 5.06 4.48
CA ILE A 244 1.81 5.16 5.45
C ILE A 244 1.83 3.95 6.39
N LYS A 245 2.25 2.79 5.87
CA LYS A 245 2.41 1.57 6.66
C LYS A 245 3.55 0.70 6.16
N GLU A 246 3.80 -0.42 6.85
CA GLU A 246 4.94 -1.28 6.58
C GLU A 246 4.97 -1.73 5.10
N LYS A 247 6.17 -1.74 4.53
CA LYS A 247 6.42 -2.21 3.15
C LYS A 247 5.53 -1.54 2.08
N GLU A 248 5.10 -0.29 2.27
CA GLU A 248 4.35 0.41 1.23
C GLU A 248 5.19 0.63 -0.03
N ILE A 249 4.64 0.21 -1.17
CA ILE A 249 5.18 0.38 -2.50
C ILE A 249 4.28 1.34 -3.29
N PHE A 250 4.89 2.39 -3.84
CA PHE A 250 4.21 3.39 -4.66
C PHE A 250 4.48 3.09 -6.14
N ILE A 251 3.44 2.79 -6.89
CA ILE A 251 3.49 2.37 -8.29
C ILE A 251 2.79 3.42 -9.14
N PHE A 252 3.37 3.81 -10.27
CA PHE A 252 2.68 4.67 -11.21
C PHE A 252 3.13 4.46 -12.65
N SER A 253 2.21 4.76 -13.58
CA SER A 253 2.45 4.65 -15.01
C SER A 253 1.76 5.80 -15.74
N LYS A 254 2.44 6.39 -16.72
CA LYS A 254 1.85 7.37 -17.65
C LYS A 254 1.43 6.60 -18.91
N THR A 255 0.19 6.16 -18.95
CA THR A 255 -0.38 5.31 -20.02
C THR A 255 -1.83 5.73 -20.29
N LYS A 256 -2.31 5.55 -21.52
CA LYS A 256 -3.73 5.74 -21.85
C LYS A 256 -4.59 4.58 -21.34
N ASN A 257 -4.05 3.36 -21.40
CA ASN A 257 -4.73 2.16 -20.92
C ASN A 257 -4.21 1.79 -19.52
N PHE A 258 -5.07 1.88 -18.50
CA PHE A 258 -4.69 1.59 -17.12
C PHE A 258 -4.43 0.12 -16.86
N VAL A 259 -4.95 -0.80 -17.69
CA VAL A 259 -4.65 -2.23 -17.58
C VAL A 259 -3.14 -2.47 -17.68
N LYS A 260 -2.39 -1.64 -18.40
CA LYS A 260 -0.92 -1.74 -18.49
C LYS A 260 -0.18 -1.57 -17.16
N ILE A 261 -0.82 -1.05 -16.11
CA ILE A 261 -0.23 -0.99 -14.77
C ILE A 261 -0.24 -2.37 -14.07
N SER A 262 -1.03 -3.33 -14.57
CA SER A 262 -1.16 -4.70 -14.03
C SER A 262 0.19 -5.40 -13.86
N GLU A 263 1.13 -5.19 -14.78
CA GLU A 263 2.45 -5.81 -14.76
C GLU A 263 3.27 -5.36 -13.55
N GLY A 264 3.23 -4.06 -13.23
CA GLY A 264 3.89 -3.52 -12.06
C GLY A 264 3.22 -3.97 -10.77
N ILE A 265 1.88 -3.96 -10.74
CA ILE A 265 1.10 -4.48 -9.60
C ILE A 265 1.41 -5.96 -9.37
N TYR A 266 1.40 -6.78 -10.42
CA TYR A 266 1.69 -8.21 -10.37
C TYR A 266 3.11 -8.46 -9.84
N TYR A 267 4.10 -7.75 -10.40
CA TYR A 267 5.48 -7.87 -9.94
C TYR A 267 5.62 -7.57 -8.44
N VAL A 268 4.94 -6.53 -7.95
CA VAL A 268 4.97 -6.15 -6.54
C VAL A 268 4.25 -7.18 -5.68
N LEU A 269 3.00 -7.54 -6.01
CA LEU A 269 2.23 -8.51 -5.23
C LEU A 269 2.92 -9.88 -5.18
N LYS A 270 3.47 -10.35 -6.30
CA LYS A 270 4.21 -11.63 -6.35
C LYS A 270 5.41 -11.62 -5.41
N ASN A 271 6.19 -10.54 -5.39
CA ASN A 271 7.34 -10.43 -4.51
C ASN A 271 6.94 -10.27 -3.04
N LEU A 272 5.89 -9.48 -2.74
CA LEU A 272 5.36 -9.34 -1.39
C LEU A 272 4.88 -10.69 -0.83
N ILE A 273 4.10 -11.44 -1.60
CA ILE A 273 3.61 -12.78 -1.21
C ILE A 273 4.80 -13.74 -1.00
N LYS A 274 5.80 -13.70 -1.88
CA LYS A 274 7.01 -14.52 -1.75
C LYS A 274 7.79 -14.27 -0.46
N ILE A 275 7.77 -13.04 0.06
CA ILE A 275 8.41 -12.68 1.33
C ILE A 275 7.46 -12.79 2.54
N GLY A 276 6.32 -13.46 2.37
CA GLY A 276 5.40 -13.80 3.46
C GLY A 276 4.32 -12.75 3.75
N VAL A 277 4.11 -11.76 2.87
CA VAL A 277 2.97 -10.84 3.01
C VAL A 277 1.70 -11.54 2.55
N VAL A 278 0.80 -11.83 3.49
CA VAL A 278 -0.48 -12.50 3.22
C VAL A 278 -1.69 -11.58 3.35
N SER A 279 -1.56 -10.43 4.01
CA SER A 279 -2.65 -9.47 4.15
C SER A 279 -2.16 -8.08 3.78
N PHE A 280 -2.85 -7.45 2.84
CA PHE A 280 -2.44 -6.20 2.24
C PHE A 280 -3.65 -5.35 1.84
N ASN A 281 -3.40 -4.06 1.63
CA ASN A 281 -4.32 -3.20 0.90
C ASN A 281 -3.65 -2.69 -0.35
N LEU A 282 -4.43 -2.63 -1.42
CA LEU A 282 -4.09 -2.00 -2.67
C LEU A 282 -5.17 -0.98 -3.02
N VAL A 283 -4.75 0.17 -3.53
CA VAL A 283 -5.61 1.11 -4.23
C VAL A 283 -5.05 1.38 -5.62
N LEU A 284 -5.91 1.67 -6.58
CA LEU A 284 -5.59 2.15 -7.93
C LEU A 284 -6.54 3.28 -8.31
N PHE A 285 -5.98 4.39 -8.78
CA PHE A 285 -6.72 5.58 -9.19
C PHE A 285 -5.93 6.38 -10.23
N LYS A 286 -6.52 7.46 -10.76
CA LYS A 286 -5.90 8.34 -11.76
C LYS A 286 -5.72 9.77 -11.22
N ILE A 287 -4.57 10.38 -11.52
CA ILE A 287 -4.29 11.82 -11.31
C ILE A 287 -3.65 12.41 -12.57
N GLY A 288 -4.35 13.31 -13.25
CA GLY A 288 -3.97 13.76 -14.58
C GLY A 288 -3.72 12.57 -15.52
N ASP A 289 -2.54 12.49 -16.12
CA ASP A 289 -2.16 11.38 -17.03
C ASP A 289 -1.61 10.13 -16.32
N TYR A 290 -1.53 10.14 -14.99
CA TYR A 290 -0.93 9.05 -14.22
C TYR A 290 -1.97 8.14 -13.65
N TYR A 291 -1.83 6.84 -13.91
CA TYR A 291 -2.42 5.81 -13.08
C TYR A 291 -1.47 5.51 -11.94
N ILE A 292 -2.00 5.51 -10.72
CA ILE A 292 -1.24 5.38 -9.48
C ILE A 292 -1.84 4.23 -8.69
N SER A 293 -0.99 3.31 -8.26
CA SER A 293 -1.35 2.27 -7.31
C SER A 293 -0.44 2.32 -6.09
N ARG A 294 -1.01 2.12 -4.90
CA ARG A 294 -0.26 2.00 -3.65
C ARG A 294 -0.63 0.67 -3.02
N ILE A 295 0.38 -0.09 -2.61
CA ILE A 295 0.22 -1.41 -2.01
C ILE A 295 1.01 -1.43 -0.72
N LEU A 296 0.42 -1.86 0.39
CA LEU A 296 1.09 -1.95 1.68
C LEU A 296 0.77 -3.23 2.44
N ASP A 297 1.69 -3.65 3.29
CA ASP A 297 1.56 -4.81 4.16
C ASP A 297 0.78 -4.43 5.42
N ARG A 298 -0.26 -5.20 5.74
CA ARG A 298 -1.05 -5.02 6.98
C ARG A 298 -0.51 -5.86 8.13
N GLY A 299 0.59 -6.58 7.90
CA GLY A 299 1.36 -7.37 8.83
C GLY A 299 0.78 -8.77 9.05
N ASN A 300 1.34 -9.47 10.04
CA ASN A 300 0.94 -10.84 10.35
C ASN A 300 -0.53 -10.94 10.74
N ILE A 301 -1.27 -11.74 10.00
CA ILE A 301 -2.69 -12.03 10.15
C ILE A 301 -3.05 -12.63 11.53
N LEU A 302 -2.06 -13.23 12.22
CA LEU A 302 -2.17 -13.82 13.55
C LEU A 302 -2.15 -12.81 14.70
N ASN A 303 -1.74 -11.58 14.41
CA ASN A 303 -1.64 -10.57 15.44
C ASN A 303 -3.03 -10.04 15.74
N ARG A 304 -3.47 -10.12 17.01
CA ARG A 304 -4.71 -9.48 17.45
C ARG A 304 -4.63 -7.95 17.46
N ASN A 305 -3.43 -7.39 17.57
CA ASN A 305 -3.26 -5.94 17.63
C ASN A 305 -3.64 -5.29 16.30
N CYS A 306 -4.44 -4.23 16.37
CA CYS A 306 -4.65 -3.30 15.27
C CYS A 306 -3.29 -2.83 14.74
N ASP A 307 -3.13 -2.82 13.43
CA ASP A 307 -1.87 -2.39 12.81
C ASP A 307 -1.73 -0.86 12.79
N ILE A 308 -2.85 -0.13 12.75
CA ILE A 308 -2.93 1.32 12.80
C ILE A 308 -3.27 1.77 14.22
N GLY A 309 -2.51 2.74 14.74
CA GLY A 309 -2.78 3.38 16.04
C GLY A 309 -2.98 4.89 15.91
N GLY A 310 -3.01 5.58 17.05
CA GLY A 310 -3.28 7.02 17.09
C GLY A 310 -2.27 7.87 16.29
N MET A 311 -1.00 7.44 16.22
CA MET A 311 0.01 8.15 15.44
C MET A 311 -0.30 8.13 13.94
N GLU A 312 -0.62 6.96 13.37
CA GLU A 312 -1.00 6.85 11.97
C GLU A 312 -2.33 7.55 11.65
N LEU A 313 -3.25 7.61 12.62
CA LEU A 313 -4.55 8.27 12.45
C LEU A 313 -4.46 9.79 12.45
N TYR A 314 -3.64 10.37 13.33
CA TYR A 314 -3.71 11.80 13.64
C TYR A 314 -2.40 12.57 13.45
N ALA A 315 -1.26 11.89 13.24
CA ALA A 315 0.04 12.55 13.16
C ALA A 315 0.90 12.00 12.01
N ALA A 316 1.77 11.04 12.30
CA ALA A 316 2.76 10.51 11.38
C ALA A 316 2.80 9.00 11.43
N SER A 317 3.19 8.38 10.32
CA SER A 317 3.35 6.95 10.25
C SER A 317 4.57 6.50 11.02
N VAL A 318 4.44 5.41 11.77
CA VAL A 318 5.56 4.81 12.48
C VAL A 318 5.84 3.46 11.86
N VAL A 319 7.03 3.32 11.27
CA VAL A 319 7.42 2.09 10.56
C VAL A 319 8.76 1.58 11.04
N SER A 320 8.91 0.26 10.91
CA SER A 320 10.10 -0.47 11.28
C SER A 320 10.77 -1.13 10.08
N SER A 321 10.06 -1.28 8.96
CA SER A 321 10.61 -1.78 7.70
C SER A 321 11.59 -0.79 7.08
N ASP A 322 12.72 -1.32 6.62
CA ASP A 322 13.77 -0.59 5.94
C ASP A 322 13.56 -0.73 4.42
N PRO A 323 13.21 0.33 3.67
CA PRO A 323 12.94 0.24 2.24
C PRO A 323 14.17 -0.20 1.44
N PHE A 324 15.39 0.09 1.93
CA PHE A 324 16.63 -0.36 1.28
C PHE A 324 16.89 -1.86 1.46
N LYS A 325 16.39 -2.45 2.55
CA LYS A 325 16.38 -3.91 2.70
C LYS A 325 15.27 -4.52 1.84
N LEU A 326 14.09 -3.90 1.82
CA LEU A 326 12.92 -4.40 1.09
C LEU A 326 13.17 -4.54 -0.42
N ILE A 327 13.78 -3.53 -1.06
CA ILE A 327 14.08 -3.60 -2.50
C ILE A 327 14.99 -4.77 -2.88
N ARG A 328 15.91 -5.16 -1.99
CA ARG A 328 16.84 -6.28 -2.22
C ARG A 328 16.14 -7.64 -2.18
N LEU A 329 14.98 -7.72 -1.51
CA LEU A 329 14.18 -8.94 -1.48
C LEU A 329 13.36 -9.14 -2.76
N PHE A 330 13.12 -8.06 -3.51
CA PHE A 330 12.38 -8.12 -4.76
C PHE A 330 13.35 -8.50 -5.88
N ARG A 331 13.24 -9.75 -6.36
CA ARG A 331 14.07 -10.27 -7.45
C ARG A 331 13.41 -9.96 -8.79
#